data_AF-A0A6N3BKW9-F1
#
_entry.id   AF-A0A6N3BKW9-F1
#
_cell.length_a   1.000
_cell.length_b   1.000
_cell.length_c   1.000
_cell.angle_alpha   90.00
_cell.angle_beta   90.00
_cell.angle_gamma   90.00
#
_symmetry.space_group_name_H-M   'P 1'
#
loop_
_entity.id
_entity.type
_entity.pdbx_description
1 polymer ?
#
loop_
_entity_poly.entity_id
_entity_poly.type
_entity_poly.pdbx_seq_one_letter_code
_entity_poly.pdbx_strand_id
1 'polypeptide(L)'
;MEVIEQAVEKIKEEMSKESNPYIAYIGNYVLENIEVNKPAAEKIAAGSKTISESFKKVQGEARKIAQNGIAMLAEREVISIVTKYFEFEGVQSSVEDIQTKAEVIEFPKKESIENNPKKAQIDFDASLDDFLV
;
A
#
# COMPACT_ATOMS: atom_id res chain seq x y z
N MET A 1 23.13 -17.84 10.04
CA MET A 1 22.09 -16.81 9.91
C MET A 1 21.33 -17.14 8.65
N GLU A 2 20.02 -17.31 8.78
CA GLU A 2 19.16 -17.65 7.66
C GLU A 2 19.09 -16.46 6.68
N VAL A 3 18.99 -16.72 5.38
CA VAL A 3 18.98 -15.66 4.35
C VAL A 3 17.83 -14.67 4.58
N ILE A 4 16.69 -15.17 5.06
CA ILE A 4 15.52 -14.34 5.39
C ILE A 4 15.84 -13.42 6.57
N GLU A 5 16.46 -13.91 7.64
CA GLU A 5 16.89 -13.09 8.78
C GLU A 5 17.84 -11.98 8.34
N GLN A 6 18.83 -12.30 7.49
CA GLN A 6 19.75 -11.32 6.93
C GLN A 6 19.05 -10.23 6.12
N ALA A 7 18.08 -10.63 5.29
CA ALA A 7 17.30 -9.68 4.50
C ALA A 7 16.46 -8.77 5.41
N VAL A 8 15.81 -9.33 6.43
CA VAL A 8 15.03 -8.59 7.43
C VAL A 8 15.89 -7.59 8.19
N GLU A 9 17.08 -7.99 8.65
CA GLU A 9 18.02 -7.09 9.32
C GLU A 9 18.43 -5.92 8.42
N LYS A 10 18.76 -6.19 7.15
CA LYS A 10 19.12 -5.14 6.19
C LYS A 10 17.99 -4.16 5.94
N ILE A 11 16.76 -4.65 5.77
CA ILE A 11 15.59 -3.80 5.56
C ILE A 11 15.35 -2.92 6.80
N LYS A 12 15.42 -3.49 8.00
CA LYS A 12 15.30 -2.72 9.27
C LYS A 12 16.42 -1.69 9.42
N GLU A 13 17.65 -2.05 9.06
CA GLU A 13 18.79 -1.14 9.08
C GLU A 13 18.56 0.05 8.12
N GLU A 14 18.16 -0.21 6.87
CA GLU A 14 17.81 0.85 5.90
C GLU A 14 16.70 1.76 6.44
N MET A 15 15.63 1.19 7.00
CA MET A 15 14.53 1.96 7.59
C MET A 15 14.99 2.82 8.77
N SER A 16 15.95 2.36 9.59
CA SER A 16 16.44 3.12 10.74
C SER A 16 17.37 4.28 10.35
N LYS A 17 18.06 4.17 9.21
CA LYS A 17 19.01 5.18 8.72
C LYS A 17 18.32 6.34 8.00
N GLU A 18 17.11 6.11 7.50
CA GLU A 18 16.37 7.05 6.68
C GLU A 18 15.23 7.69 7.46
N SER A 19 15.10 9.02 7.40
CA SER A 19 14.02 9.76 8.05
C SER A 19 12.75 9.86 7.19
N ASN A 20 12.79 9.33 5.97
CA ASN A 20 11.70 9.44 5.01
C ASN A 20 10.58 8.43 5.36
N PRO A 21 9.36 8.88 5.70
CA PRO A 21 8.26 7.98 6.08
C PRO A 21 7.85 7.03 4.94
N TYR A 22 8.08 7.38 3.68
CA TYR A 22 7.77 6.51 2.55
C TYR A 22 8.75 5.34 2.42
N ILE A 23 10.01 5.51 2.86
CA ILE A 23 10.97 4.41 2.94
C ILE A 23 10.51 3.43 4.02
N ALA A 24 10.04 3.91 5.17
CA ALA A 24 9.48 3.05 6.21
C ALA A 24 8.24 2.29 5.73
N TYR A 25 7.31 2.96 5.05
CA TYR A 25 6.12 2.32 4.48
C TYR A 25 6.47 1.19 3.50
N ILE A 26 7.39 1.45 2.55
CA ILE A 26 7.84 0.43 1.59
C ILE A 26 8.58 -0.70 2.33
N GLY A 27 9.39 -0.37 3.33
CA GLY A 27 10.10 -1.36 4.15
C GLY A 27 9.16 -2.31 4.86
N ASN A 28 8.09 -1.81 5.47
CA ASN A 28 7.06 -2.64 6.11
C ASN A 28 6.40 -3.60 5.10
N TYR A 29 5.99 -3.07 3.93
CA TYR A 29 5.43 -3.90 2.86
C TYR A 29 6.40 -5.02 2.43
N VAL A 30 7.70 -4.73 2.32
CA VAL A 30 8.72 -5.74 1.99
C VAL A 30 8.82 -6.78 3.10
N LEU A 31 8.86 -6.37 4.37
CA LEU A 31 8.95 -7.29 5.52
C LEU A 31 7.75 -8.23 5.60
N GLU A 32 6.55 -7.73 5.34
CA GLU A 32 5.30 -8.52 5.34
C GLU A 32 5.29 -9.62 4.27
N ASN A 33 6.10 -9.47 3.21
CA ASN A 33 6.06 -10.35 2.05
C ASN A 33 7.34 -11.16 1.87
N ILE A 34 8.39 -10.91 2.65
CA ILE A 34 9.72 -11.47 2.36
C ILE A 34 9.79 -12.99 2.60
N GLU A 35 9.00 -13.51 3.54
CA GLU A 35 9.00 -14.94 3.92
C GLU A 35 8.51 -15.83 2.77
N VAL A 36 7.52 -15.36 2.01
CA VAL A 36 6.97 -16.07 0.85
C VAL A 36 7.72 -15.75 -0.45
N ASN A 37 8.74 -14.88 -0.41
CA ASN A 37 9.52 -14.43 -1.57
C ASN A 37 11.03 -14.64 -1.37
N LYS A 38 11.45 -15.89 -1.14
CA LYS A 38 12.86 -16.26 -0.91
C LYS A 38 13.87 -15.70 -1.93
N PRO A 39 13.61 -15.70 -3.26
CA PRO A 39 14.55 -15.11 -4.22
C PRO A 39 14.78 -13.61 -4.02
N ALA A 40 13.76 -12.87 -3.55
CA ALA A 40 13.92 -11.47 -3.20
C ALA A 40 14.76 -11.30 -1.93
N ALA A 41 14.58 -12.18 -0.93
CA ALA A 41 15.39 -12.21 0.28
C ALA A 41 16.89 -12.40 -0.03
N GLU A 42 17.23 -13.32 -0.94
CA GLU A 42 18.61 -13.52 -1.41
C GLU A 42 19.19 -12.24 -2.03
N LYS A 43 18.41 -11.56 -2.87
CA LYS A 43 18.85 -10.32 -3.54
C LYS A 43 19.03 -9.15 -2.56
N ILE A 44 18.18 -9.05 -1.55
CA ILE A 44 18.27 -8.05 -0.48
C ILE A 44 19.46 -8.36 0.43
N ALA A 45 19.62 -9.62 0.86
CA ALA A 45 20.74 -10.09 1.65
C ALA A 45 22.08 -9.84 0.93
N ALA A 46 22.12 -9.98 -0.39
CA ALA A 46 23.28 -9.63 -1.23
C ALA A 46 23.49 -8.11 -1.42
N GLY A 47 22.52 -7.27 -1.02
CA GLY A 47 22.55 -5.81 -1.22
C GLY A 47 22.27 -5.37 -2.66
N SER A 48 21.82 -6.28 -3.52
CA SER A 48 21.51 -6.00 -4.93
C SER A 48 20.15 -5.32 -5.14
N LYS A 49 19.24 -5.45 -4.16
CA LYS A 49 17.99 -4.70 -4.10
C LYS A 49 17.87 -4.06 -2.71
N THR A 50 17.51 -2.79 -2.70
CA THR A 50 17.36 -1.95 -1.49
C THR A 50 16.03 -1.19 -1.54
N ILE A 51 15.56 -0.72 -0.39
CA ILE A 51 14.34 0.08 -0.28
C ILE A 51 14.55 1.41 -0.99
N SER A 52 15.71 2.05 -0.79
CA SER A 52 16.02 3.34 -1.40
C SER A 52 15.94 3.30 -2.93
N GLU A 53 16.45 2.24 -3.56
CA GLU A 53 16.35 2.08 -5.02
C GLU A 53 14.92 1.80 -5.47
N SER A 54 14.14 1.02 -4.70
CA SER A 54 12.71 0.83 -5.00
C SER A 54 11.93 2.15 -4.91
N PHE A 55 12.23 2.99 -3.92
CA PHE A 55 11.64 4.32 -3.77
C PHE A 55 12.01 5.24 -4.95
N LYS A 56 13.25 5.18 -5.46
CA LYS A 56 13.63 5.90 -6.68
C LYS A 56 12.84 5.44 -7.91
N LYS A 57 12.46 4.16 -8.01
CA LYS A 57 11.56 3.68 -9.09
C LYS A 57 10.18 4.31 -8.97
N VAL A 58 9.60 4.34 -7.77
CA VAL A 58 8.31 5.00 -7.51
C VAL A 58 8.39 6.47 -7.87
N GLN A 59 9.44 7.16 -7.44
CA GLN A 59 9.68 8.57 -7.77
C GLN A 59 9.81 8.77 -9.29
N GLY A 60 10.46 7.85 -9.99
CA GLY A 60 10.59 7.88 -11.45
C GLY A 60 9.25 7.82 -12.16
N GLU A 61 8.34 6.93 -11.74
CA GLU A 61 7.00 6.84 -12.32
C GLU A 61 6.14 8.07 -11.98
N ALA A 62 6.18 8.55 -10.72
CA ALA A 62 5.48 9.76 -10.30
C ALA A 62 5.88 10.98 -11.15
N ARG A 63 7.18 11.13 -11.42
CA ARG A 63 7.71 12.25 -12.24
C ARG A 63 7.17 12.26 -13.67
N LYS A 64 6.82 11.11 -14.24
CA LYS A 64 6.29 11.03 -15.62
C LYS A 64 4.88 11.63 -15.73
N ILE A 65 4.08 11.49 -14.68
CA ILE A 65 2.69 11.96 -14.66
C ILE A 65 2.53 13.30 -13.95
N ALA A 66 3.61 13.83 -13.39
CA ALA A 66 3.58 15.04 -12.60
C ALA A 66 3.11 16.25 -13.44
N GLN A 67 2.15 16.99 -12.91
CA GLN A 67 1.70 18.28 -13.46
C GLN A 67 2.11 19.38 -12.49
N ASN A 68 2.86 20.38 -12.98
CA ASN A 68 3.40 21.46 -12.15
C ASN A 68 4.22 20.96 -10.94
N GLY A 69 4.95 19.86 -11.12
CA GLY A 69 5.78 19.25 -10.07
C GLY A 69 5.02 18.43 -9.03
N ILE A 70 3.72 18.24 -9.19
CA ILE A 70 2.87 17.45 -8.29
C ILE A 70 2.40 16.20 -9.02
N ALA A 71 2.56 15.05 -8.39
CA ALA A 71 1.98 13.79 -8.81
C ALA A 71 1.29 13.13 -7.61
N MET A 72 0.17 12.47 -7.88
CA MET A 72 -0.47 11.56 -6.93
C MET A 72 -0.49 10.19 -7.56
N LEU A 73 0.08 9.21 -6.85
CA LEU A 73 -0.04 7.81 -7.17
C LEU A 73 -1.02 7.19 -6.18
N ALA A 74 -1.90 6.32 -6.66
CA ALA A 74 -2.68 5.47 -5.78
C ALA A 74 -1.77 4.46 -5.09
N GLU A 75 -2.12 4.04 -3.88
CA GLU A 75 -1.37 3.05 -3.10
C GLU A 75 -1.07 1.78 -3.91
N ARG A 76 -2.09 1.23 -4.60
CA ARG A 76 -1.96 0.08 -5.50
C ARG A 76 -0.90 0.25 -6.58
N GLU A 77 -0.67 1.47 -7.07
CA GLU A 77 0.34 1.76 -8.10
C GLU A 77 1.73 1.74 -7.48
N VAL A 78 1.88 2.35 -6.30
CA VAL A 78 3.14 2.33 -5.53
C VAL A 78 3.52 0.89 -5.20
N ILE A 79 2.59 0.12 -4.62
CA ILE A 79 2.80 -1.29 -4.31
C ILE A 79 3.17 -2.06 -5.57
N SER A 80 2.44 -1.90 -6.69
CA SER A 80 2.77 -2.60 -7.94
C SER A 80 4.20 -2.32 -8.43
N ILE A 81 4.68 -1.08 -8.31
CA ILE A 81 6.06 -0.72 -8.68
C ILE A 81 7.07 -1.42 -7.76
N VAL A 82 6.81 -1.44 -6.44
CA VAL A 82 7.65 -2.09 -5.44
C VAL A 82 7.68 -3.60 -5.64
N THR A 83 6.52 -4.25 -5.79
CA THR A 83 6.38 -5.69 -6.08
C THR A 83 7.18 -6.07 -7.32
N LYS A 84 7.07 -5.29 -8.40
CA LYS A 84 7.83 -5.51 -9.64
C LYS A 84 9.34 -5.31 -9.43
N TYR A 85 9.72 -4.29 -8.66
CA TYR A 85 11.12 -4.03 -8.38
C TYR A 85 11.76 -5.18 -7.60
N PHE A 86 11.09 -5.73 -6.59
CA PHE A 86 11.60 -6.86 -5.81
C PHE A 86 11.38 -8.23 -6.45
N GLU A 87 10.58 -8.29 -7.52
CA GLU A 87 10.21 -9.52 -8.22
C GLU A 87 9.47 -10.50 -7.28
N PHE A 88 8.53 -9.98 -6.49
CA PHE A 88 7.69 -10.82 -5.65
C PHE A 88 6.75 -11.68 -6.49
N GLU A 89 6.80 -12.99 -6.27
CA GLU A 89 5.97 -14.01 -6.92
C GLU A 89 4.68 -14.26 -6.13
N GLY A 90 4.69 -13.99 -4.82
CA GLY A 90 3.54 -14.07 -3.93
C GLY A 90 3.36 -12.78 -3.14
N VAL A 91 2.12 -12.45 -2.78
CA VAL A 91 1.81 -11.44 -1.78
C VAL A 91 1.14 -12.16 -0.61
N GLN A 92 1.70 -12.02 0.58
CA GLN A 92 1.11 -12.55 1.80
C GLN A 92 -0.18 -11.80 2.06
N SER A 93 -1.31 -12.45 1.77
CA SER A 93 -2.63 -11.89 2.03
C SER A 93 -2.89 -12.06 3.52
N SER A 94 -3.06 -10.96 4.27
CA SER A 94 -3.56 -11.10 5.63
C SER A 94 -5.06 -11.41 5.54
N VAL A 95 -5.60 -12.08 6.56
CA VAL A 95 -7.03 -12.41 6.61
C VAL A 95 -7.93 -11.16 6.65
N GLU A 96 -7.38 -9.98 6.93
CA GLU A 96 -8.12 -8.70 6.91
C GLU A 96 -8.37 -8.15 5.48
N ASP A 97 -7.58 -8.54 4.48
CA ASP A 97 -7.67 -7.98 3.10
C ASP A 97 -8.90 -8.46 2.31
N ILE A 98 -9.65 -9.42 2.83
CA ILE A 98 -10.80 -10.03 2.14
C ILE A 98 -12.05 -9.11 2.21
N GLN A 99 -12.11 -8.15 3.14
CA GLN A 99 -13.35 -7.44 3.47
C GLN A 99 -13.63 -6.17 2.61
N THR A 100 -12.70 -5.64 1.81
CA THR A 100 -12.88 -4.34 1.11
C THR A 100 -12.80 -4.38 -0.42
N LYS A 101 -12.87 -5.56 -1.05
CA LYS A 101 -12.81 -5.68 -2.52
C LYS A 101 -14.15 -5.50 -3.24
N ALA A 102 -14.96 -4.53 -2.81
CA ALA A 102 -16.17 -4.13 -3.54
C ALA A 102 -16.61 -2.69 -3.23
N GLU A 103 -15.86 -1.69 -3.69
CA GLU A 103 -16.48 -0.41 -4.06
C GLU A 103 -16.01 0.00 -5.45
N VAL A 104 -16.96 -0.03 -6.37
CA VAL A 104 -16.88 0.55 -7.70
C VAL A 104 -16.71 2.05 -7.51
N ILE A 105 -15.53 2.58 -7.88
CA ILE A 105 -15.33 4.03 -7.98
C ILE A 105 -16.12 4.50 -9.20
N GLU A 106 -17.39 4.83 -9.02
CA GLU A 106 -18.11 5.67 -9.97
C GLU A 106 -17.53 7.08 -9.86
N PHE A 107 -16.91 7.55 -10.94
CA PHE A 107 -16.53 8.95 -11.07
C PHE A 107 -17.81 9.80 -11.01
N PRO A 108 -17.92 10.79 -10.11
CA PRO A 108 -19.06 11.69 -10.13
C PRO A 108 -19.00 12.52 -11.41
N LYS A 109 -19.93 12.24 -12.33
CA LYS A 109 -20.22 13.08 -13.48
C LYS A 109 -20.77 14.40 -12.92
N LYS A 110 -20.08 15.51 -13.19
CA LYS A 110 -20.57 16.86 -12.85
C LYS A 110 -21.91 17.10 -13.53
N GLU A 111 -22.99 17.05 -12.77
CA GLU A 111 -24.25 17.71 -13.10
C GLU A 111 -24.66 18.60 -11.92
N SER A 112 -24.77 19.89 -12.22
CA SER A 112 -25.13 20.97 -11.33
C SER A 112 -26.65 21.05 -11.17
N ILE A 113 -27.20 20.87 -9.96
CA ILE A 113 -28.56 21.32 -9.61
C ILE A 113 -28.63 21.79 -8.15
N GLU A 114 -28.82 23.11 -8.02
CA GLU A 114 -29.74 23.88 -7.15
C GLU A 114 -30.16 23.43 -5.73
N ASN A 115 -30.19 24.46 -4.87
CA ASN A 115 -30.42 24.48 -3.42
C ASN A 115 -31.87 24.15 -2.99
N ASN A 116 -32.06 23.29 -1.98
CA ASN A 116 -32.82 23.62 -0.76
C ASN A 116 -32.70 22.51 0.33
N PRO A 117 -32.68 22.83 1.64
CA PRO A 117 -32.37 21.88 2.69
C PRO A 117 -33.62 21.23 3.29
N LYS A 118 -33.64 19.90 3.37
CA LYS A 118 -34.43 19.17 4.38
C LYS A 118 -33.58 18.07 5.02
N LYS A 119 -33.26 18.29 6.29
CA LYS A 119 -32.73 17.29 7.24
C LYS A 119 -33.63 16.05 7.20
N ALA A 120 -33.07 14.91 6.83
CA ALA A 120 -33.55 13.62 7.30
C ALA A 120 -32.53 13.14 8.33
N GLN A 121 -32.90 13.26 9.60
CA GLN A 121 -32.14 12.72 10.72
C GLN A 121 -32.48 11.23 10.77
N ILE A 122 -31.52 10.37 10.45
CA ILE A 122 -31.69 8.92 10.56
C ILE A 122 -31.40 8.59 12.03
N ASP A 123 -32.44 8.34 12.81
CA ASP A 123 -32.30 7.77 14.16
C ASP A 123 -32.09 6.26 14.02
N PHE A 124 -30.86 5.82 14.26
CA PHE A 124 -30.45 4.42 14.21
C PHE A 124 -30.57 3.83 15.62
N ASP A 125 -31.81 3.71 16.11
CA ASP A 125 -32.10 3.06 17.39
C ASP A 125 -32.74 1.69 17.15
N ALA A 126 -31.97 0.80 16.51
CA ALA A 126 -32.32 -0.60 16.36
C ALA A 126 -31.52 -1.40 17.40
N SER A 127 -32.22 -2.03 18.34
CA SER A 127 -31.61 -2.98 19.28
C SER A 127 -31.52 -4.37 18.64
N LEU A 128 -30.54 -5.18 19.07
CA LEU A 128 -30.34 -6.55 18.57
C LEU A 128 -31.52 -7.48 18.87
N ASP A 129 -32.40 -7.10 19.80
CA ASP A 129 -33.56 -7.86 20.19
C ASP A 129 -34.67 -7.85 19.12
N ASP A 130 -34.73 -6.82 18.25
CA ASP A 130 -35.74 -6.72 17.18
C ASP A 130 -35.56 -7.79 16.07
N PHE A 131 -34.40 -8.48 16.04
CA PHE A 131 -34.07 -9.49 15.03
C PHE A 131 -34.15 -10.93 15.54
N LEU A 132 -34.49 -11.14 16.82
CA LEU A 132 -34.63 -12.46 17.41
C LEU A 132 -36.12 -12.69 17.72
N VAL A 133 -36.82 -13.32 16.76
CA VAL A 133 -38.23 -13.74 16.85
C VAL A 133 -38.40 -14.93 17.80
#